data_AF-A0A1N6QEX1-F1
#
_entry.id   AF-A0A1N6QEX1-F1
#
_cell.length_a   1.000
_cell.length_b   1.000
_cell.length_c   1.000
_cell.angle_alpha   90.00
_cell.angle_beta   90.00
_cell.angle_gamma   90.00
#
_symmetry.space_group_name_H-M   'P 1'
#
loop_
_entity.id
_entity.type
_entity.pdbx_description
1 polymer ?
#
loop_
_entity_poly.entity_id
_entity_poly.type
_entity_poly.pdbx_seq_one_letter_code
_entity_poly.pdbx_strand_id
1 'polypeptide(L)'
;MSELDLTRNQGLVFDALRDADQPMSAYTILDKLRDAGFRAPLQVYRALEKLIEKGLVHRLESINAFVACAHPHDNCAAHGLTAFAICERCSQVIEFHDHAIEHRLADWAKGRGFQPTKTLIEVKGICATCAAA
;
A
#
# COMPACT_ATOMS: atom_id res chain seq x y z
N MET A 1 22.91 -5.50 -0.65
CA MET A 1 21.69 -4.92 -1.27
C MET A 1 20.96 -6.07 -1.92
N SER A 2 19.91 -6.60 -1.29
CA SER A 2 19.10 -7.67 -1.88
C SER A 2 18.44 -7.10 -3.14
N GLU A 3 18.86 -7.57 -4.30
CA GLU A 3 18.26 -7.20 -5.58
C GLU A 3 16.85 -7.79 -5.57
N LEU A 4 15.84 -6.92 -5.43
CA LEU A 4 14.44 -7.33 -5.48
C LEU A 4 14.23 -8.04 -6.83
N ASP A 5 14.07 -9.37 -6.82
CA ASP A 5 13.84 -10.16 -8.03
C ASP A 5 12.48 -9.79 -8.62
N LEU A 6 12.49 -8.77 -9.47
CA LEU A 6 11.34 -8.17 -10.14
C LEU A 6 11.51 -8.28 -11.64
N THR A 7 10.46 -8.73 -12.31
CA THR A 7 10.38 -8.60 -13.77
C THR A 7 10.36 -7.13 -14.17
N ARG A 8 10.70 -6.82 -15.43
CA ARG A 8 10.68 -5.43 -15.95
C ARG A 8 9.40 -4.66 -15.61
N ASN A 9 8.23 -5.27 -15.81
CA ASN A 9 6.95 -4.60 -15.55
C ASN A 9 6.68 -4.40 -14.06
N GLN A 10 7.12 -5.33 -13.20
CA GLN A 10 7.02 -5.17 -11.74
C GLN A 10 7.94 -4.05 -11.26
N GLY A 11 9.18 -4.01 -11.75
CA GLY A 11 10.13 -2.93 -11.45
C GLY A 11 9.58 -1.56 -11.82
N LEU A 12 9.09 -1.40 -13.06
CA LEU A 12 8.50 -0.14 -13.53
C LEU A 12 7.31 0.34 -12.69
N VAL A 13 6.41 -0.57 -12.32
CA VAL A 13 5.26 -0.24 -11.46
C VAL A 13 5.70 0.10 -10.04
N PHE A 14 6.65 -0.64 -9.48
CA PHE A 14 7.19 -0.39 -8.15
C PHE A 14 7.91 0.96 -8.08
N ASP A 15 8.79 1.26 -9.04
CA ASP A 15 9.50 2.54 -9.11
C ASP A 15 8.52 3.71 -9.26
N ALA A 16 7.50 3.57 -10.13
CA ALA A 16 6.48 4.60 -10.27
C ALA A 16 5.76 4.91 -8.95
N LEU A 17 5.50 3.89 -8.13
CA LEU A 17 4.87 4.02 -6.81
C LEU A 17 5.83 4.56 -5.75
N ARG A 18 7.10 4.14 -5.75
CA ARG A 18 8.12 4.60 -4.82
C ARG A 18 8.42 6.10 -5.01
N ASP A 19 8.44 6.55 -6.26
CA ASP A 19 8.79 7.94 -6.60
C ASP A 19 7.56 8.87 -6.53
N ALA A 20 6.40 8.38 -6.08
CA ALA A 20 5.18 9.17 -5.95
C ALA A 20 4.93 9.64 -4.51
N ASP A 21 4.67 10.94 -4.34
CA ASP A 21 4.31 11.53 -3.04
C ASP A 21 2.87 11.21 -2.58
N GLN A 22 2.06 10.64 -3.47
CA GLN A 22 0.65 10.33 -3.24
C GLN A 22 0.29 8.93 -3.78
N PRO A 23 -0.71 8.26 -3.18
CA PRO A 23 -1.23 7.01 -3.71
C PRO A 23 -1.71 7.17 -5.15
N MET A 24 -1.45 6.16 -5.97
CA MET A 24 -1.87 6.18 -7.36
C MET A 24 -2.91 5.11 -7.65
N SER A 25 -3.92 5.47 -8.44
CA SER A 25 -4.83 4.48 -9.03
C SER A 25 -4.09 3.64 -10.08
N ALA A 26 -4.61 2.45 -10.39
CA ALA A 26 -4.07 1.62 -11.47
C ALA A 26 -4.06 2.35 -12.83
N TYR A 27 -5.01 3.25 -13.06
CA TYR A 27 -5.08 4.06 -14.28
C TYR A 27 -4.02 5.15 -14.31
N THR A 28 -3.79 5.81 -13.17
CA THR A 28 -2.71 6.80 -13.03
C THR A 28 -1.34 6.15 -13.29
N ILE A 29 -1.13 4.94 -12.77
CA ILE A 29 0.09 4.15 -13.03
C ILE A 29 0.19 3.79 -14.52
N LEU A 30 -0.90 3.32 -15.12
CA LEU A 30 -0.95 2.99 -16.55
C LEU A 30 -0.55 4.18 -17.40
N ASP A 31 -1.13 5.35 -17.14
CA ASP A 31 -0.89 6.57 -17.90
C ASP A 31 0.57 7.03 -17.78
N LYS A 32 1.17 6.97 -16.59
CA LYS A 32 2.61 7.26 -16.39
C LYS A 32 3.53 6.28 -17.14
N LEU A 33 3.12 5.02 -17.30
CA LEU A 33 3.95 3.97 -17.88
C LEU A 33 3.66 3.68 -19.37
N ARG A 34 2.83 4.50 -20.04
CA ARG A 34 2.53 4.34 -21.47
C ARG A 34 3.78 4.36 -22.33
N ASP A 35 4.65 5.33 -22.09
CA ASP A 35 5.90 5.49 -22.84
C ASP A 35 6.90 4.34 -22.58
N ALA A 36 6.76 3.67 -21.43
CA ALA A 36 7.53 2.48 -21.07
C ALA A 36 6.95 1.17 -21.66
N GLY A 37 5.86 1.25 -22.44
CA GLY A 37 5.26 0.15 -23.19
C GLY A 37 3.99 -0.45 -22.57
N PHE A 38 3.43 0.14 -21.50
CA PHE A 38 2.14 -0.30 -20.98
C PHE A 38 1.00 0.19 -21.87
N ARG A 39 0.07 -0.72 -22.20
CA ARG A 39 -1.06 -0.44 -23.11
C ARG A 39 -2.42 -0.77 -22.52
N ALA A 40 -2.49 -1.67 -21.54
CA ALA A 40 -3.74 -2.12 -20.95
C ALA A 40 -3.70 -2.11 -19.41
N PRO A 41 -4.80 -1.75 -18.73
CA PRO A 41 -4.89 -1.78 -17.26
C PRO A 41 -4.51 -3.14 -16.66
N LEU A 42 -4.84 -4.24 -17.35
CA LEU A 42 -4.52 -5.60 -16.91
C LEU A 42 -3.02 -5.82 -16.69
N GLN A 43 -2.15 -5.16 -17.44
CA GLN A 43 -0.69 -5.27 -17.25
C GLN A 43 -0.26 -4.66 -15.92
N VAL A 44 -0.89 -3.54 -15.53
CA VAL A 44 -0.65 -2.90 -14.23
C VAL A 44 -1.18 -3.76 -13.11
N TYR A 45 -2.41 -4.27 -13.21
CA TYR A 45 -2.98 -5.14 -12.17
C TYR A 45 -2.16 -6.40 -11.93
N ARG A 46 -1.64 -7.05 -12.99
CA ARG A 46 -0.77 -8.22 -12.86
C ARG A 46 0.55 -7.91 -12.15
N ALA A 47 1.13 -6.74 -12.42
CA ALA A 47 2.34 -6.30 -11.73
C ALA A 47 2.04 -6.00 -10.25
N LEU A 48 0.96 -5.25 -9.99
CA LEU A 48 0.50 -4.91 -8.63
C LEU A 48 0.22 -6.16 -7.79
N GLU A 49 -0.46 -7.16 -8.35
CA GLU A 49 -0.75 -8.42 -7.64
C GLU A 49 0.54 -9.09 -7.15
N LYS A 50 1.57 -9.17 -8.00
CA LYS A 50 2.87 -9.73 -7.61
C LYS A 50 3.65 -8.87 -6.62
N LEU A 51 3.52 -7.56 -6.70
CA LEU A 51 4.14 -6.65 -5.73
C LEU A 51 3.45 -6.72 -4.36
N ILE A 52 2.13 -6.88 -4.33
CA ILE A 52 1.35 -7.09 -3.11
C ILE A 52 1.68 -8.43 -2.47
N GLU A 53 1.75 -9.51 -3.26
CA GLU A 53 2.19 -10.84 -2.78
C GLU A 53 3.59 -10.78 -2.14
N LYS A 54 4.49 -9.96 -2.69
CA LYS A 54 5.85 -9.74 -2.15
C LYS A 54 5.89 -8.75 -0.98
N GLY A 55 4.77 -8.15 -0.58
CA GLY A 55 4.72 -7.13 0.48
C GLY A 55 5.38 -5.80 0.13
N LEU A 56 5.63 -5.53 -1.16
CA LEU A 56 6.31 -4.31 -1.63
C LEU A 56 5.33 -3.17 -1.92
N VAL A 57 4.06 -3.49 -2.13
CA VAL A 57 2.99 -2.53 -2.43
C VAL A 57 1.79 -2.85 -1.57
N HIS A 58 1.13 -1.82 -1.05
CA HIS A 58 -0.14 -1.93 -0.37
C HIS A 58 -1.26 -1.32 -1.21
N ARG A 59 -2.45 -1.92 -1.11
CA ARG A 59 -3.69 -1.36 -1.64
C ARG A 59 -4.40 -0.61 -0.53
N LEU A 60 -4.78 0.63 -0.82
CA LEU A 60 -5.72 1.42 -0.03
C LEU A 60 -7.12 1.13 -0.55
N GLU A 61 -7.87 0.34 0.19
CA GLU A 61 -9.18 -0.17 -0.21
C GLU A 61 -10.21 0.95 -0.26
N SER A 62 -10.15 1.95 0.63
CA SER A 62 -11.17 3.02 0.69
C SER A 62 -11.10 4.03 -0.46
N ILE A 63 -10.00 4.07 -1.21
CA ILE A 63 -9.80 4.99 -2.34
C ILE A 63 -9.35 4.29 -3.63
N ASN A 64 -9.29 2.95 -3.64
CA ASN A 64 -8.85 2.14 -4.78
C ASN A 64 -7.50 2.59 -5.37
N ALA A 65 -6.54 2.87 -4.49
CA ALA A 65 -5.21 3.33 -4.84
C ALA A 65 -4.12 2.40 -4.27
N PHE A 66 -2.89 2.60 -4.74
CA PHE A 66 -1.74 1.79 -4.38
C PHE A 66 -0.61 2.69 -3.89
N VAL A 67 0.17 2.19 -2.93
CA VAL A 67 1.36 2.84 -2.37
C VAL A 67 2.49 1.83 -2.26
N ALA A 68 3.74 2.27 -2.47
CA ALA A 68 4.90 1.47 -2.12
C ALA A 68 4.97 1.32 -0.59
N CYS A 69 5.37 0.16 -0.10
CA CYS A 69 5.58 -0.09 1.32
C CYS A 69 6.76 0.76 1.84
N ALA A 70 6.59 1.41 3.00
CA ALA A 70 7.66 2.15 3.65
C ALA A 70 8.74 1.24 4.27
N HIS A 71 8.43 -0.04 4.51
CA HIS A 71 9.31 -1.01 5.17
C HIS A 71 9.54 -2.29 4.33
N PRO A 72 10.11 -2.19 3.13
CA PRO A 72 10.25 -3.33 2.20
C PRO A 72 11.20 -4.45 2.71
N HIS A 73 12.00 -4.19 3.75
CA HIS A 73 12.97 -5.14 4.30
C HIS A 73 12.51 -5.89 5.55
N ASP A 74 11.46 -5.42 6.24
CA ASP A 74 10.96 -6.04 7.48
C ASP A 74 9.90 -7.12 7.23
N ASN A 75 9.89 -7.67 6.02
CA ASN A 75 8.97 -8.72 5.63
C ASN A 75 7.52 -8.31 5.95
N CYS A 76 7.08 -7.13 5.50
CA CYS A 76 5.75 -6.57 5.82
C CYS A 76 4.57 -7.51 5.53
N ALA A 77 4.73 -8.51 4.66
CA ALA A 77 3.77 -9.60 4.49
C ALA A 77 3.52 -10.43 5.78
N ALA A 78 4.47 -10.43 6.72
CA ALA A 78 4.41 -11.10 8.01
C ALA A 78 3.84 -10.21 9.13
N HIS A 79 3.80 -8.88 8.96
CA HIS A 79 3.10 -7.98 9.88
C HIS A 79 1.59 -8.05 9.57
N GLY A 80 0.82 -8.70 10.44
CA GLY A 80 -0.60 -9.01 10.21
C GLY A 80 -1.51 -7.78 10.18
N LEU A 81 -1.02 -6.62 10.63
CA LEU A 81 -1.71 -5.34 10.64
C LEU A 81 -1.00 -4.33 9.73
N THR A 82 -1.73 -3.82 8.73
CA THR A 82 -1.33 -2.63 7.96
C THR A 82 -2.24 -1.47 8.32
N ALA A 83 -1.68 -0.32 8.68
CA ALA A 83 -2.46 0.86 9.05
C ALA A 83 -2.01 2.12 8.29
N PHE A 84 -3.00 2.88 7.81
CA PHE A 84 -2.79 4.09 7.02
C PHE A 84 -3.62 5.26 7.55
N ALA A 85 -3.03 6.45 7.57
CA ALA A 85 -3.75 7.70 7.72
C ALA A 85 -3.80 8.42 6.37
N ILE A 86 -4.99 8.80 5.92
CA ILE A 86 -5.26 9.36 4.60
C ILE A 86 -5.80 10.78 4.76
N CYS A 87 -5.10 11.76 4.20
CA CYS A 87 -5.58 13.14 4.19
C CYS A 87 -6.65 13.35 3.11
N GLU A 88 -7.82 13.85 3.51
CA GLU A 88 -8.93 14.12 2.59
C GLU A 88 -8.74 15.40 1.76
N ARG A 89 -7.77 16.25 2.09
CA ARG A 89 -7.48 17.51 1.36
C ARG A 89 -6.36 17.36 0.33
N CYS A 90 -5.20 16.84 0.73
CA CYS A 90 -4.04 16.70 -0.16
C CYS A 90 -3.77 15.27 -0.62
N SER A 91 -4.58 14.30 -0.19
CA SER A 91 -4.40 12.87 -0.52
C SER A 91 -3.08 12.25 -0.06
N GLN A 92 -2.33 12.94 0.80
CA GLN A 92 -1.13 12.37 1.44
C GLN A 92 -1.53 11.16 2.29
N VAL A 93 -0.69 10.13 2.24
CA VAL A 93 -0.87 8.91 3.04
C VAL A 93 0.35 8.66 3.90
N ILE A 94 0.09 8.30 5.15
CA ILE A 94 1.09 7.95 6.14
C ILE A 94 0.83 6.51 6.56
N GLU A 95 1.81 5.63 6.31
CA GLU A 95 1.84 4.28 6.86
C GLU A 95 2.31 4.35 8.32
N PHE A 96 1.65 3.62 9.22
CA PHE A 96 2.05 3.53 10.63
C PHE A 96 1.83 2.13 11.19
N HIS A 97 2.58 1.80 12.24
CA HIS A 97 2.45 0.55 12.98
C HIS A 97 2.25 0.85 14.47
N ASP A 98 1.31 0.13 15.09
CA ASP A 98 1.04 0.24 16.52
C ASP A 98 0.76 -1.16 17.10
N HIS A 99 1.71 -1.65 17.89
CA HIS A 99 1.62 -2.98 18.51
C HIS A 99 0.47 -3.09 19.52
N ALA A 100 0.06 -1.99 20.17
CA ALA A 100 -1.05 -2.03 21.11
C ALA A 100 -2.38 -2.24 20.38
N ILE A 101 -2.54 -1.64 19.19
CA ILE A 101 -3.69 -1.88 18.31
C ILE A 101 -3.67 -3.33 17.82
N GLU A 102 -2.53 -3.80 17.34
CA GLU A 102 -2.34 -5.18 16.86
C GLU A 102 -2.73 -6.20 17.93
N HIS A 103 -2.20 -6.07 19.15
CA HIS A 103 -2.50 -6.96 20.26
C HIS A 103 -3.98 -6.94 20.65
N ARG A 104 -4.61 -5.76 20.73
CA ARG A 104 -6.03 -5.65 21.08
C ARG A 104 -6.94 -6.33 20.05
N LEU A 105 -6.62 -6.22 18.76
CA LEU A 105 -7.38 -6.88 17.70
C LEU A 105 -7.17 -8.40 17.73
N ALA A 106 -5.94 -8.86 17.97
CA ALA A 106 -5.65 -10.28 18.13
C ALA A 106 -6.40 -10.90 19.33
N ASP A 107 -6.41 -10.22 20.48
CA ASP A 107 -7.12 -10.67 21.67
C ASP A 107 -8.64 -10.71 21.46
N TRP A 108 -9.20 -9.68 20.80
CA TRP A 108 -10.61 -9.66 20.44
C TRP A 108 -10.99 -10.83 19.51
N ALA A 109 -10.18 -11.07 18.47
CA ALA A 109 -10.42 -12.14 17.52
C ALA A 109 -10.37 -13.51 18.21
N LYS A 110 -9.33 -13.74 19.02
CA LYS A 110 -9.17 -14.96 19.82
C LYS A 110 -10.34 -15.18 20.78
N GLY A 111 -10.77 -14.13 21.48
CA GLY A 111 -11.92 -14.19 22.41
C GLY A 111 -13.25 -14.53 21.74
N ARG A 112 -13.36 -14.36 20.42
CA ARG A 112 -14.54 -14.69 19.61
C ARG A 112 -14.39 -15.97 18.79
N GLY A 113 -13.23 -16.63 18.85
CA GLY A 113 -12.91 -17.74 17.94
C GLY A 113 -12.82 -17.30 16.48
N PHE A 114 -12.62 -16.01 16.21
CA PHE A 114 -12.49 -15.45 14.87
C PHE A 114 -11.06 -15.62 14.36
N GLN A 115 -10.91 -16.04 13.10
CA GLN A 115 -9.61 -16.25 12.46
C GLN A 115 -9.42 -15.21 11.35
N PRO A 116 -8.80 -14.05 11.64
CA PRO A 116 -8.58 -13.02 10.64
C PRO A 116 -7.55 -13.49 9.61
N THR A 117 -7.83 -13.27 8.32
CA THR A 117 -6.89 -13.55 7.23
C THR A 117 -6.02 -12.33 6.88
N LYS A 118 -6.53 -11.11 7.15
CA LYS A 118 -5.85 -9.83 6.95
C LYS A 118 -6.46 -8.79 7.87
N THR A 119 -5.63 -7.94 8.48
CA THR A 119 -6.10 -6.78 9.25
C THR A 119 -5.63 -5.50 8.57
N LEU A 120 -6.58 -4.63 8.22
CA LEU A 120 -6.33 -3.35 7.55
C LEU A 120 -7.05 -2.24 8.32
N ILE A 121 -6.33 -1.17 8.62
CA ILE A 121 -6.87 0.05 9.22
C ILE A 121 -6.62 1.21 8.27
N GLU A 122 -7.68 1.96 7.94
CA GLU A 122 -7.57 3.20 7.18
C GLU A 122 -8.31 4.30 7.95
N VAL A 123 -7.56 5.33 8.34
CA VAL A 123 -8.06 6.49 9.07
C VAL A 123 -8.13 7.66 8.10
N LYS A 124 -9.33 8.18 7.85
CA LYS A 124 -9.52 9.39 7.03
C LYS A 124 -9.55 10.62 7.92
N GLY A 125 -8.86 11.69 7.50
CA GLY A 125 -8.82 12.94 8.24
C GLY A 125 -8.04 14.03 7.52
N ILE A 126 -7.55 15.03 8.26
CA ILE A 126 -6.76 16.14 7.73
C ILE A 126 -5.34 16.06 8.29
N CYS A 127 -4.32 16.10 7.43
CA CYS A 127 -2.93 16.11 7.88
C CYS A 127 -2.54 17.44 8.51
N ALA A 128 -1.45 17.46 9.29
CA ALA A 128 -0.98 18.66 10.00
C ALA A 128 -0.80 19.87 9.06
N THR A 129 -0.21 19.67 7.88
CA THR A 129 -0.01 20.72 6.87
C THR A 129 -1.35 21.30 6.39
N CYS A 130 -2.33 20.46 6.12
CA CYS A 130 -3.65 20.90 5.65
C CYS A 130 -4.52 21.49 6.76
N ALA A 131 -4.27 21.14 8.03
CA ALA A 131 -4.99 21.69 9.17
C ALA A 131 -4.46 23.08 9.57
N ALA A 132 -3.18 23.35 9.29
CA ALA A 132 -2.54 24.64 9.51
C ALA A 132 -2.75 25.65 8.37
N ALA A 133 -3.37 25.21 7.26
CA ALA A 133 -3.63 26.00 6.05
C ALA A 133 -5.02 26.64 6.05
#